data_AF-A0A2E7CCC5-F1
#
_entry.id   AF-A0A2E7CCC5-F1
#
_cell.length_a   1.000
_cell.length_b   1.000
_cell.length_c   1.000
_cell.angle_alpha   90.00
_cell.angle_beta   90.00
_cell.angle_gamma   90.00
#
_symmetry.space_group_name_H-M   'P 1'
#
loop_
_entity.id
_entity.type
_entity.pdbx_description
1 polymer ?
#
loop_
_entity_poly.entity_id
_entity_poly.type
_entity_poly.pdbx_seq_one_letter_code
_entity_poly.pdbx_strand_id
1 'polypeptide(L)'
;MKKLFTLCASALLAFTLSAQSEHAKGSIYLGTGDATNLTNLFHTDMDIAATIGYAVQDDWVVSGTVSNDGEGNNTFDMEVRYYGLLDGFGVSVIMNDATETNGDRDMHFGVGKYLTVGSISDRLFCYPNITMDGDQNMTSGIQFGFRF
;
A
#
# COMPACT_ATOMS: atom_id res chain seq x y z
N MET A 1 -26.41 -38.72 -14.09
CA MET A 1 -26.88 -37.34 -13.82
C MET A 1 -26.40 -36.78 -12.46
N LYS A 2 -26.49 -37.51 -11.34
CA LYS A 2 -26.06 -37.00 -10.02
C LYS A 2 -24.58 -36.57 -9.95
N LYS A 3 -23.66 -37.33 -10.58
CA LYS A 3 -22.22 -37.02 -10.58
C LYS A 3 -21.83 -35.78 -11.41
N LEU A 4 -22.61 -35.46 -12.45
CA LEU A 4 -22.38 -34.28 -13.28
C LEU A 4 -22.80 -33.01 -12.54
N PHE A 5 -23.92 -33.07 -11.80
CA PHE A 5 -24.38 -31.97 -10.96
C PHE A 5 -23.38 -31.66 -9.83
N THR A 6 -22.83 -32.69 -9.18
CA THR A 6 -21.79 -32.52 -8.16
C THR A 6 -20.51 -31.91 -8.72
N LEU A 7 -20.08 -32.30 -9.93
CA LEU A 7 -18.91 -31.72 -10.60
C LEU A 7 -19.14 -30.25 -10.97
N CYS A 8 -20.29 -29.91 -11.54
CA CYS A 8 -20.63 -28.53 -11.87
C CYS A 8 -20.75 -27.65 -10.62
N ALA A 9 -21.36 -28.15 -9.54
CA ALA A 9 -21.45 -27.42 -8.27
C ALA A 9 -20.08 -27.18 -7.63
N SER A 10 -19.19 -28.17 -7.64
CA SER A 10 -17.83 -28.03 -7.09
C SER A 10 -16.94 -27.14 -7.97
N ALA A 11 -17.09 -27.18 -9.29
CA ALA A 11 -16.41 -26.26 -10.20
C ALA A 11 -16.89 -24.82 -10.00
N LEU A 12 -18.21 -24.58 -9.92
CA LEU A 12 -18.77 -23.25 -9.66
C LEU A 12 -18.30 -22.67 -8.33
N LEU A 13 -18.25 -23.48 -7.27
CA LEU A 13 -17.70 -23.06 -5.98
C LEU A 13 -16.19 -22.77 -6.06
N ALA A 14 -15.42 -23.58 -6.79
CA ALA A 14 -13.98 -23.34 -6.98
C ALA A 14 -13.69 -22.03 -7.73
N PHE A 15 -14.48 -21.70 -8.76
CA PHE A 15 -14.35 -20.44 -9.50
C PHE A 15 -14.74 -19.21 -8.68
N THR A 16 -15.62 -19.35 -7.68
CA THR A 16 -15.98 -18.23 -6.79
C THR A 16 -14.91 -17.95 -5.72
N LEU A 17 -14.09 -18.93 -5.33
CA LEU A 17 -12.98 -18.70 -4.40
C LEU A 17 -11.72 -18.15 -5.08
N SER A 18 -11.47 -18.49 -6.34
CA SER A 18 -10.24 -18.10 -7.06
C SER A 18 -10.21 -16.66 -7.59
N ALA A 19 -11.32 -15.91 -7.48
CA ALA A 19 -11.44 -14.56 -8.03
C ALA A 19 -11.48 -13.46 -6.96
N GLN A 20 -11.08 -13.77 -5.72
CA GLN A 20 -11.07 -12.78 -4.66
C GLN A 20 -9.89 -11.83 -4.86
N SER A 21 -10.17 -10.53 -5.03
CA SER A 21 -9.13 -9.50 -5.09
C SER A 21 -8.23 -9.63 -3.86
N GLU A 22 -6.92 -9.60 -4.09
CA GLU A 22 -5.91 -9.55 -3.02
C GLU A 22 -6.14 -8.30 -2.14
N HIS A 23 -6.76 -7.26 -2.70
CA HIS A 23 -7.06 -6.00 -2.05
C HIS A 23 -8.58 -5.78 -2.00
N ALA A 24 -9.30 -6.73 -1.41
CA ALA A 24 -10.76 -6.70 -1.33
C ALA A 24 -11.28 -5.44 -0.63
N LYS A 25 -12.42 -4.92 -1.11
CA LYS A 25 -13.13 -3.81 -0.47
C LYS A 25 -13.35 -4.09 1.02
N GLY A 26 -13.07 -3.08 1.83
CA GLY A 26 -13.20 -3.15 3.28
C GLY A 26 -11.92 -3.56 4.01
N SER A 27 -10.88 -4.00 3.30
CA SER A 27 -9.59 -4.29 3.90
C SER A 27 -8.94 -3.07 4.55
N ILE A 28 -8.31 -3.29 5.70
CA ILE A 28 -7.61 -2.25 6.47
C ILE A 28 -6.12 -2.50 6.36
N TYR A 29 -5.37 -1.43 6.08
CA TYR A 29 -3.92 -1.43 5.98
C TYR A 29 -3.35 -0.63 7.15
N LEU A 30 -2.39 -1.21 7.86
CA LEU A 30 -1.65 -0.55 8.94
C LEU A 30 -0.17 -0.74 8.68
N GLY A 31 0.62 0.31 8.63
CA GLY A 31 2.01 0.15 8.24
C GLY A 31 2.86 1.38 8.44
N THR A 32 4.01 1.34 7.78
CA THR A 32 5.01 2.38 7.75
C THR A 32 4.93 3.06 6.38
N GLY A 33 4.72 4.37 6.31
CA GLY A 33 4.57 5.10 5.03
C GLY A 33 5.78 4.91 4.13
N ASP A 34 6.93 5.35 4.62
CA ASP A 34 8.24 5.00 4.08
C ASP A 34 9.06 4.32 5.19
N ALA A 35 9.57 3.13 4.92
CA ALA A 35 10.40 2.34 5.81
C ALA A 35 11.80 2.12 5.24
N THR A 36 12.23 2.90 4.24
CA THR A 36 13.54 2.74 3.59
C THR A 36 14.67 2.74 4.61
N ASN A 37 14.57 3.59 5.64
CA ASN A 37 15.52 3.67 6.74
C ASN A 37 15.57 2.39 7.62
N LEU A 38 14.51 1.56 7.69
CA LEU A 38 14.55 0.27 8.38
C LEU A 38 15.50 -0.74 7.71
N THR A 39 15.70 -0.63 6.40
CA THR A 39 16.60 -1.52 5.65
C THR A 39 18.04 -1.02 5.64
N ASN A 40 18.27 0.22 6.06
CA ASN A 40 19.58 0.82 6.19
C ASN A 40 20.20 0.39 7.53
N LEU A 41 20.79 -0.81 7.55
CA LEU A 41 21.27 -1.56 8.73
C LEU A 41 22.30 -0.82 9.64
N PHE A 42 22.67 0.42 9.31
CA PHE A 42 23.65 1.26 10.01
C PHE A 42 23.24 2.74 10.10
N HIS A 43 21.95 3.07 10.29
CA HIS A 43 21.53 4.44 10.62
C HIS A 43 21.12 4.56 12.10
N THR A 44 21.44 5.71 12.71
CA THR A 44 21.18 5.97 14.15
C THR A 44 19.76 6.48 14.39
N ASP A 45 19.16 7.08 13.35
CA ASP A 45 17.82 7.65 13.39
C ASP A 45 16.89 6.83 12.49
N MET A 46 15.85 6.27 13.10
CA MET A 46 14.79 5.53 12.42
C MET A 46 13.52 6.36 12.42
N ASP A 47 13.26 7.07 11.33
CA ASP A 47 11.94 7.66 11.11
C ASP A 47 10.96 6.58 10.66
N ILE A 48 9.95 6.35 11.49
CA ILE A 48 8.80 5.51 11.17
C ILE A 48 7.60 6.43 11.01
N ALA A 49 7.17 6.62 9.77
CA ALA A 49 5.90 7.30 9.49
C ALA A 49 4.75 6.31 9.65
N ALA A 50 3.74 6.61 10.46
CA ALA A 50 2.61 5.71 10.67
C ALA A 50 1.57 5.89 9.56
N THR A 51 1.17 4.79 8.90
CA THR A 51 0.17 4.81 7.84
C THR A 51 -1.04 3.98 8.21
N ILE A 52 -2.22 4.53 7.95
CA ILE A 52 -3.49 3.82 7.95
C ILE A 52 -4.12 3.91 6.55
N GLY A 53 -4.64 2.80 6.06
CA GLY A 53 -5.31 2.73 4.77
C GLY A 53 -6.58 1.90 4.81
N TYR A 54 -7.47 2.18 3.86
CA TYR A 54 -8.75 1.49 3.69
C TYR A 54 -9.03 1.23 2.21
N ALA A 55 -9.38 -0.02 1.88
CA ALA A 55 -9.82 -0.39 0.55
C ALA A 55 -11.27 0.08 0.32
N VAL A 56 -11.44 1.22 -0.35
CA VAL A 56 -12.77 1.79 -0.65
C VAL A 56 -13.53 0.98 -1.70
N GLN A 57 -12.79 0.31 -2.57
CA GLN A 57 -13.24 -0.62 -3.60
C GLN A 57 -12.14 -1.66 -3.82
N ASP A 58 -12.47 -2.80 -4.43
CA ASP A 58 -11.47 -3.81 -4.83
C ASP A 58 -10.31 -3.14 -5.58
N ASP A 59 -9.10 -3.42 -5.11
CA ASP A 59 -7.83 -2.89 -5.59
C ASP A 59 -7.59 -1.38 -5.41
N TRP A 60 -8.57 -0.61 -4.92
CA TRP A 60 -8.45 0.82 -4.64
C TRP A 60 -8.32 1.10 -3.14
N VAL A 61 -7.13 1.54 -2.73
CA VAL A 61 -6.81 1.86 -1.35
C VAL A 61 -6.57 3.35 -1.20
N VAL A 62 -7.23 3.95 -0.21
CA VAL A 62 -6.95 5.33 0.24
C VAL A 62 -6.21 5.24 1.57
N SER A 63 -5.09 5.93 1.67
CA SER A 63 -4.23 5.93 2.86
C SER A 63 -3.90 7.35 3.32
N GLY A 64 -3.68 7.46 4.63
CA GLY A 64 -3.10 8.63 5.27
C GLY A 64 -1.85 8.23 6.04
N THR A 65 -0.79 9.02 5.91
CA THR A 65 0.47 8.85 6.62
C THR A 65 0.71 10.04 7.52
N VAL A 66 1.19 9.79 8.74
CA VAL A 66 1.64 10.84 9.66
C VAL A 66 3.13 10.64 9.93
N SER A 67 3.91 11.69 9.70
CA SER A 67 5.33 11.76 9.99
C SER A 67 5.62 12.99 10.87
N ASN A 68 6.77 12.96 11.56
CA ASN A 68 7.27 14.11 12.30
C ASN A 68 8.47 14.69 11.56
N ASP A 69 8.54 16.01 11.44
CA ASP A 69 9.64 16.70 10.74
C ASP A 69 10.94 16.81 11.57
N GLY A 70 10.97 16.22 12.76
CA GLY A 70 12.08 16.32 13.71
C GLY A 70 12.10 17.62 14.51
N GLU A 71 11.28 18.61 14.15
CA GLU A 71 11.15 19.92 14.82
C GLU A 71 9.89 20.01 15.69
N GLY A 72 9.12 18.92 15.75
CA GLY A 72 7.92 18.79 16.58
C GLY A 72 6.61 19.10 15.84
N ASN A 73 6.65 19.32 14.54
CA ASN A 73 5.44 19.41 13.73
C ASN A 73 5.11 18.05 13.11
N ASN A 74 3.81 17.81 12.88
CA ASN A 74 3.35 16.62 12.20
C ASN A 74 2.97 16.97 10.77
N THR A 75 3.49 16.20 9.83
CA THR A 75 3.12 16.27 8.42
C THR A 75 2.13 15.15 8.12
N PHE A 76 1.13 15.46 7.29
CA PHE A 76 0.06 14.54 6.95
C PHE A 76 0.01 14.31 5.44
N ASP A 77 0.34 13.10 5.00
CA ASP A 77 0.30 12.76 3.58
C ASP A 77 -0.96 11.96 3.28
N MET A 78 -1.49 12.13 2.08
CA MET A 78 -2.62 11.36 1.58
C MET A 78 -2.24 10.63 0.30
N GLU A 79 -2.59 9.36 0.20
CA GLU A 79 -2.30 8.54 -0.97
C GLU A 79 -3.58 7.84 -1.48
N VAL A 80 -3.72 7.78 -2.80
CA VAL A 80 -4.63 6.85 -3.46
C VAL A 80 -3.81 5.89 -4.29
N ARG A 81 -3.97 4.60 -4.03
CA ARG A 81 -3.24 3.53 -4.73
C ARG A 81 -4.20 2.55 -5.38
N TYR A 82 -3.90 2.18 -6.61
CA TYR A 82 -4.58 1.13 -7.35
C TYR A 82 -3.64 -0.05 -7.56
N TYR A 83 -4.02 -1.25 -7.12
CA TYR A 83 -3.21 -2.48 -7.17
C TYR A 83 -3.55 -3.43 -8.33
N GLY A 84 -4.53 -3.08 -9.18
CA GLY A 84 -5.00 -4.00 -10.22
C GLY A 84 -4.12 -4.08 -11.47
N LEU A 85 -2.88 -3.58 -11.43
CA LEU A 85 -1.96 -3.67 -12.56
C LEU A 85 -1.08 -4.90 -12.44
N LEU A 86 -1.13 -5.79 -13.44
CA LEU A 86 -0.34 -7.02 -13.47
C LEU A 86 -0.46 -7.80 -12.13
N ASP A 87 0.44 -8.75 -11.91
CA ASP A 87 0.46 -9.57 -10.69
C ASP A 87 1.07 -8.79 -9.51
N GLY A 88 0.25 -7.94 -8.89
CA GLY A 88 0.56 -7.18 -7.67
C GLY A 88 1.28 -5.84 -7.89
N PHE A 89 1.38 -5.32 -9.12
CA PHE A 89 1.91 -3.96 -9.31
C PHE A 89 0.84 -2.92 -8.98
N GLY A 90 1.25 -1.88 -8.27
CA GLY A 90 0.41 -0.75 -7.93
C GLY A 90 0.91 0.54 -8.57
N VAL A 91 -0.02 1.44 -8.85
CA VAL A 91 0.24 2.86 -9.14
C VAL A 91 -0.40 3.70 -8.05
N SER A 92 0.22 4.80 -7.68
CA SER A 92 -0.33 5.73 -6.71
C SER A 92 -0.15 7.19 -7.08
N VAL A 93 -1.03 8.00 -6.51
CA VAL A 93 -0.90 9.45 -6.44
C VAL A 93 -0.85 9.82 -4.97
N ILE A 94 0.17 10.57 -4.60
CA ILE A 94 0.44 10.98 -3.23
C ILE A 94 0.41 12.51 -3.18
N MET A 95 -0.28 13.04 -2.18
CA MET A 95 -0.26 14.44 -1.81
C MET A 95 0.53 14.52 -0.51
N ASN A 96 1.72 15.10 -0.57
CA ASN A 96 2.54 15.35 0.61
C ASN A 96 2.01 16.60 1.31
N ASP A 97 2.03 16.59 2.63
CA ASP A 97 1.57 17.70 3.46
C ASP A 97 0.18 18.22 3.07
N ALA A 98 -0.79 17.31 3.01
CA ALA A 98 -2.17 17.55 2.64
C ALA A 98 -2.88 18.59 3.54
N THR A 99 -2.33 18.86 4.72
CA THR A 99 -2.86 19.84 5.69
C THR A 99 -2.25 21.23 5.57
N GLU A 100 -1.19 21.43 4.78
CA GLU A 100 -0.56 22.73 4.59
C GLU A 100 -1.50 23.72 3.89
N THR A 101 -1.56 24.94 4.41
CA THR A 101 -2.47 26.01 3.96
C THR A 101 -1.73 27.22 3.36
N ASN A 102 -0.46 27.41 3.71
CA ASN A 102 0.37 28.57 3.38
C ASN A 102 1.73 28.23 2.75
N GLY A 103 1.99 26.95 2.45
CA GLY A 103 3.28 26.44 1.95
C GLY A 103 3.20 25.61 0.67
N ASP A 104 4.30 24.87 0.41
CA ASP A 104 4.55 24.09 -0.80
C ASP A 104 3.93 22.68 -0.71
N ARG A 105 2.60 22.59 -0.90
CA ARG A 105 1.96 21.29 -1.15
C ARG A 105 2.43 20.76 -2.49
N ASP A 106 2.93 19.54 -2.51
CA ASP A 106 3.38 18.86 -3.72
C ASP A 106 2.47 17.67 -4.08
N MET A 107 2.70 17.10 -5.26
CA MET A 107 2.06 15.86 -5.69
C MET A 107 3.11 14.93 -6.26
N HIS A 108 3.05 13.66 -5.86
CA HIS A 108 3.96 12.62 -6.30
C HIS A 108 3.19 11.52 -7.02
N PHE A 109 3.86 10.88 -7.97
CA PHE A 109 3.38 9.68 -8.65
C PHE A 109 4.23 8.49 -8.24
N GLY A 110 3.58 7.45 -7.72
CA GLY A 110 4.23 6.23 -7.26
C GLY A 110 3.95 5.04 -8.15
N VAL A 111 4.94 4.16 -8.25
CA VAL A 111 4.77 2.79 -8.76
C VAL A 111 5.48 1.82 -7.84
N GLY A 112 4.95 0.62 -7.69
CA GLY A 112 5.58 -0.38 -6.83
C GLY A 112 4.93 -1.75 -6.96
N LYS A 113 5.41 -2.70 -6.18
CA LYS A 113 4.88 -4.07 -6.18
C LYS A 113 4.49 -4.48 -4.77
N TYR A 114 3.24 -4.91 -4.60
CA TYR A 114 2.78 -5.56 -3.40
C TYR A 114 3.34 -6.97 -3.30
N LEU A 115 3.94 -7.26 -2.17
CA LEU A 115 4.55 -8.55 -1.88
C LEU A 115 4.12 -8.99 -0.49
N THR A 116 3.39 -10.10 -0.43
CA THR A 116 3.09 -10.74 0.85
C THR A 116 4.36 -11.41 1.38
N VAL A 117 4.70 -11.17 2.66
CA VAL A 117 5.81 -11.84 3.35
C VAL A 117 5.29 -13.17 3.92
N GLY A 118 4.86 -14.05 3.01
CA GLY A 118 4.12 -15.28 3.32
C GLY A 118 4.89 -16.29 4.18
N SER A 119 6.23 -16.18 4.25
CA SER A 119 7.04 -16.97 5.19
C SER A 119 6.79 -16.63 6.66
N ILE A 120 6.26 -15.43 6.95
CA ILE A 120 5.93 -14.94 8.29
C ILE A 120 4.41 -14.87 8.47
N SER A 121 3.70 -14.24 7.53
CA SER A 121 2.24 -14.13 7.57
C SER A 121 1.68 -13.68 6.23
N ASP A 122 0.53 -14.23 5.84
CA ASP A 122 -0.25 -13.76 4.67
C ASP A 122 -0.87 -12.36 4.86
N ARG A 123 -0.75 -11.81 6.08
CA ARG A 123 -1.18 -10.45 6.42
C ARG A 123 -0.04 -9.45 6.36
N LEU A 124 1.19 -9.90 6.57
CA LEU A 124 2.37 -9.03 6.53
C LEU A 124 2.74 -8.81 5.06
N PHE A 125 2.93 -7.57 4.67
CA PHE A 125 3.34 -7.22 3.32
C PHE A 125 4.52 -6.25 3.33
N CYS A 126 5.22 -6.23 2.20
CA CYS A 126 6.08 -5.13 1.82
C CYS A 126 5.70 -4.59 0.45
N TYR A 127 6.00 -3.32 0.22
CA TYR A 127 5.73 -2.61 -1.01
C TYR A 127 6.97 -1.81 -1.41
N PRO A 128 7.98 -2.45 -2.05
CA PRO A 128 9.04 -1.74 -2.74
C PRO A 128 8.44 -0.87 -3.83
N ASN A 129 8.83 0.40 -3.85
CA ASN A 129 8.25 1.42 -4.69
C ASN A 129 9.27 2.46 -5.14
N ILE A 130 8.88 3.19 -6.17
CA ILE A 130 9.57 4.37 -6.68
C ILE A 130 8.51 5.47 -6.79
N THR A 131 8.79 6.62 -6.22
CA THR A 131 7.97 7.83 -6.34
C THR A 131 8.70 8.88 -7.16
N MET A 132 7.95 9.73 -7.84
CA MET A 132 8.45 10.86 -8.61
C MET A 132 7.68 12.11 -8.21
N ASP A 133 8.39 13.18 -7.86
CA ASP A 133 7.82 14.46 -7.47
C ASP A 133 7.47 15.35 -8.70
N GLY A 134 6.93 16.55 -8.43
CA GLY A 134 6.59 17.53 -9.48
C GLY A 134 7.79 18.05 -10.29
N ASP A 135 8.99 17.96 -9.73
CA ASP A 135 10.25 18.36 -10.36
C ASP A 135 10.96 17.19 -11.07
N GLN A 136 10.31 16.02 -11.14
CA GLN A 136 10.80 14.79 -11.75
C GLN A 136 11.96 14.13 -10.99
N ASN A 137 12.19 14.49 -9.73
CA ASN A 137 13.12 13.75 -8.90
C ASN A 137 12.49 12.42 -8.51
N MET A 138 13.28 11.35 -8.60
CA MET A 138 12.83 10.00 -8.30
C MET A 138 13.43 9.51 -6.99
N THR A 139 12.59 8.99 -6.12
CA THR A 139 12.98 8.39 -4.84
C THR A 139 12.53 6.93 -4.83
N SER A 140 13.42 6.03 -4.43
CA SER A 140 13.07 4.62 -4.21
C SER A 140 12.86 4.36 -2.74
N GLY A 141 11.83 3.60 -2.39
CA GLY A 141 11.63 3.19 -1.02
C GLY A 141 10.95 1.84 -0.83
N ILE A 142 10.83 1.43 0.43
CA ILE A 142 10.15 0.20 0.82
C ILE A 142 9.18 0.51 1.97
N GLN A 143 7.91 0.22 1.74
CA GLN A 143 6.88 0.25 2.78
C GLN A 143 6.69 -1.14 3.37
N PHE A 144 6.46 -1.24 4.69
CA PHE A 144 5.99 -2.46 5.35
C PHE A 144 4.63 -2.22 5.98
N GLY A 145 3.81 -3.27 6.10
CA GLY A 145 2.56 -3.16 6.82
C GLY A 145 1.82 -4.48 6.96
N PHE A 146 0.66 -4.40 7.61
CA PHE A 146 -0.29 -5.48 7.77
C PHE A 146 -1.59 -5.15 7.05
N ARG A 147 -2.17 -6.14 6.38
CA ARG A 147 -3.51 -6.10 5.77
C ARG A 147 -4.45 -7.01 6.55
N PHE A 148 -5.64 -6.49 6.88
CA PHE A 148 -6.72 -7.21 7.57
C PHE A 148 -8.01 -7.23 6.75
#